data_AF-A0A843IW85-F1
#
_entry.id   AF-A0A843IW85-F1
#
_cell.length_a   1.000
_cell.length_b   1.000
_cell.length_c   1.000
_cell.angle_alpha   90.00
_cell.angle_beta   90.00
_cell.angle_gamma   90.00
#
_symmetry.space_group_name_H-M   'P 1'
#
loop_
_entity.id
_entity.type
_entity.pdbx_description
1 polymer ?
#
loop_
_entity_poly.entity_id
_entity_poly.type
_entity_poly.pdbx_seq_one_letter_code
_entity_poly.pdbx_strand_id
1 'polypeptide(L)'
;ERENRRLQRKIKRLKEFNDFNEDDAARYIPVKVLSALTKEELKEMDDELGIREGDIIYPVRTDGWGNAAVSYLSDSLVRAVIADSKDMRLMYALRGERIPLIAVSEVFVTVRGRTGTVKREHFEEALARWTAEQEIYEREKNREMLFSIFREYKNQRVVEARNVEKVRAKNREKQIKKWEDEVEGEDDEL
;
A
#
# COMPACT_ATOMS: atom_id res chain seq x y z
N GLU A 1 -42.18 -9.38 18.87
CA GLU A 1 -42.07 -7.90 18.93
C GLU A 1 -40.65 -7.32 18.86
N ARG A 2 -39.62 -7.91 19.50
CA ARG A 2 -38.26 -7.34 19.52
C ARG A 2 -37.58 -7.26 18.13
N GLU A 3 -37.82 -8.24 17.26
CA GLU A 3 -37.28 -8.24 15.89
C GLU A 3 -37.91 -7.16 15.00
N ASN A 4 -39.21 -6.92 15.15
CA ASN A 4 -39.93 -5.93 14.36
C ASN A 4 -39.40 -4.50 14.62
N ARG A 5 -39.04 -4.18 15.87
CA ARG A 5 -38.38 -2.90 16.22
C ARG A 5 -36.93 -2.79 15.72
N ARG A 6 -36.24 -3.92 15.53
CA ARG A 6 -34.86 -3.94 14.98
C ARG A 6 -34.91 -3.73 13.46
N LEU A 7 -35.85 -4.38 12.78
CA LEU A 7 -36.12 -4.20 11.36
C LEU A 7 -36.62 -2.78 11.05
N GLN A 8 -37.53 -2.22 11.84
CA GLN A 8 -37.99 -0.83 11.67
C GLN A 8 -36.86 0.19 11.89
N ARG A 9 -35.94 -0.05 12.83
CA ARG A 9 -34.74 0.79 12.99
C ARG A 9 -33.79 0.66 11.81
N LYS A 10 -33.65 -0.55 11.25
CA LYS A 10 -32.83 -0.80 10.05
C LYS A 10 -33.43 -0.11 8.83
N ILE A 11 -34.75 -0.20 8.63
CA ILE A 11 -35.49 0.49 7.57
C ILE A 11 -35.41 2.01 7.73
N LYS A 12 -35.56 2.54 8.95
CA LYS A 12 -35.48 4.00 9.19
C LYS A 12 -34.09 4.55 8.87
N ARG A 13 -33.03 3.86 9.27
CA ARG A 13 -31.65 4.26 8.98
C ARG A 13 -31.30 4.10 7.49
N LEU A 14 -31.83 3.06 6.84
CA LEU A 14 -31.71 2.89 5.38
C LEU A 14 -32.45 4.01 4.63
N LYS A 15 -33.61 4.45 5.12
CA LYS A 15 -34.32 5.61 4.55
C LYS A 15 -33.56 6.92 4.77
N GLU A 16 -33.02 7.17 5.96
CA GLU A 16 -32.16 8.34 6.21
C GLU A 16 -30.88 8.34 5.34
N PHE A 17 -30.39 7.16 4.94
CA PHE A 17 -29.32 7.01 3.95
C PHE A 17 -29.80 7.27 2.50
N ASN A 18 -31.05 6.95 2.19
CA ASN A 18 -31.65 7.05 0.86
C ASN A 18 -32.38 8.38 0.61
N ASP A 19 -32.65 9.18 1.64
CA ASP A 19 -33.23 10.53 1.55
C ASP A 19 -32.20 11.58 1.06
N PHE A 20 -31.09 11.12 0.50
CA PHE A 20 -30.22 11.92 -0.37
C PHE A 20 -30.95 12.17 -1.68
N ASN A 21 -31.52 13.37 -1.85
CA ASN A 21 -32.07 13.80 -3.13
C ASN A 21 -30.94 13.82 -4.20
N GLU A 22 -31.27 13.72 -5.50
CA GLU A 22 -30.28 13.79 -6.59
C GLU A 22 -29.40 15.04 -6.50
N ASP A 23 -29.98 16.18 -6.08
CA ASP A 23 -29.26 17.44 -5.86
C ASP A 23 -28.28 17.41 -4.68
N ASP A 24 -28.55 16.58 -3.67
CA ASP A 24 -27.69 16.37 -2.51
C ASP A 24 -26.59 15.35 -2.84
N ALA A 25 -26.89 14.32 -3.63
CA ALA A 25 -25.90 13.35 -4.11
C ALA A 25 -24.89 13.98 -5.09
N ALA A 26 -25.30 14.99 -5.85
CA ALA A 26 -24.42 15.79 -6.68
C ALA A 26 -23.41 16.60 -5.85
N ARG A 27 -23.82 17.12 -4.68
CA ARG A 27 -23.00 18.02 -3.85
C ARG A 27 -22.26 17.34 -2.72
N TYR A 28 -22.78 16.23 -2.21
CA TYR A 28 -22.26 15.52 -1.05
C TYR A 28 -22.10 14.03 -1.34
N ILE A 29 -21.04 13.44 -0.79
CA ILE A 29 -20.78 12.00 -0.85
C ILE A 29 -21.01 11.44 0.55
N PRO A 30 -21.77 10.34 0.70
CA PRO A 30 -21.91 9.67 1.99
C PRO A 30 -20.57 9.05 2.41
N VAL A 31 -20.30 9.11 3.72
CA VAL A 31 -19.10 8.57 4.36
C VAL A 31 -19.54 7.66 5.50
N LYS A 32 -18.83 6.56 5.71
CA LYS A 32 -19.09 5.66 6.83
C LYS A 32 -18.11 5.92 7.95
N VAL A 33 -18.63 6.07 9.16
CA VAL A 33 -17.85 6.56 10.31
C VAL A 33 -17.62 5.44 11.30
N LEU A 34 -16.34 5.12 11.52
CA LEU A 34 -15.88 4.10 12.46
C LEU A 34 -15.32 4.77 13.72
N SER A 35 -15.44 4.10 14.86
CA SER A 35 -14.81 4.57 16.11
C SER A 35 -13.28 4.47 16.03
N ALA A 36 -12.79 3.36 15.50
CA ALA A 36 -11.38 3.06 15.30
C ALA A 36 -11.17 2.22 14.03
N LEU A 37 -10.00 2.36 13.42
CA LEU A 37 -9.58 1.56 12.27
C LEU A 37 -9.14 0.16 12.71
N THR A 38 -10.07 -0.68 13.16
CA THR A 38 -9.82 -2.08 13.52
C THR A 38 -10.59 -3.03 12.59
N LYS A 39 -10.17 -4.29 12.52
CA LYS A 39 -10.89 -5.31 11.73
C LYS A 39 -12.28 -5.56 12.30
N GLU A 40 -12.39 -5.57 13.63
CA GLU A 40 -13.63 -5.83 14.36
C GLU A 40 -14.67 -4.75 14.07
N GLU A 41 -14.28 -3.47 14.12
CA GLU A 41 -15.18 -2.34 13.82
C GLU A 41 -15.59 -2.31 12.34
N LEU A 42 -14.66 -2.62 11.43
CA LEU A 42 -14.96 -2.76 10.00
C LEU A 42 -15.99 -3.85 9.74
N LYS A 43 -15.82 -5.02 10.37
CA LYS A 43 -16.75 -6.14 10.23
C LYS A 43 -18.11 -5.82 10.84
N GLU A 44 -18.15 -5.22 12.02
CA GLU A 44 -19.41 -4.80 12.65
C GLU A 44 -20.14 -3.77 11.78
N MET A 45 -19.41 -2.82 11.18
CA MET A 45 -19.98 -1.88 10.22
C MET A 45 -20.52 -2.55 8.96
N ASP A 46 -19.83 -3.55 8.43
CA ASP A 46 -20.29 -4.33 7.29
C ASP A 46 -21.57 -5.11 7.62
N ASP A 47 -21.63 -5.75 8.79
CA ASP A 47 -22.83 -6.46 9.26
C ASP A 47 -24.03 -5.49 9.46
N GLU A 48 -23.78 -4.26 9.89
CA GLU A 48 -24.80 -3.26 10.17
C GLU A 48 -25.30 -2.50 8.93
N LEU A 49 -24.37 -1.95 8.15
CA LEU A 49 -24.59 -1.02 7.04
C LEU A 49 -24.19 -1.59 5.67
N GLY A 50 -23.32 -2.60 5.64
CA GLY A 50 -22.79 -3.25 4.43
C GLY A 50 -21.78 -2.40 3.70
N ILE A 51 -20.49 -2.73 3.73
CA ILE A 51 -19.40 -2.03 3.02
C ILE A 51 -19.37 -2.50 1.56
N ARG A 52 -19.42 -1.53 0.64
CA ARG A 52 -19.45 -1.76 -0.80
C ARG A 52 -18.28 -1.07 -1.48
N GLU A 53 -18.01 -1.53 -2.68
CA GLU A 53 -17.09 -0.86 -3.59
C GLU A 53 -17.47 0.60 -3.76
N GLY A 54 -16.47 1.48 -3.70
CA GLY A 54 -16.65 2.92 -3.85
C GLY A 54 -17.04 3.66 -2.56
N ASP A 55 -17.23 2.97 -1.44
CA ASP A 55 -17.52 3.63 -0.17
C ASP A 55 -16.29 4.37 0.39
N ILE A 56 -16.55 5.44 1.13
CA ILE A 56 -15.53 6.21 1.84
C ILE A 56 -15.62 5.90 3.33
N ILE A 57 -14.47 5.61 3.95
CA ILE A 57 -14.37 5.25 5.36
C ILE A 57 -13.69 6.37 6.14
N TYR A 58 -14.29 6.77 7.26
CA TYR A 58 -13.76 7.77 8.19
C TYR A 58 -13.60 7.16 9.60
N PRO A 59 -12.43 6.61 9.93
CA PRO A 59 -12.15 6.20 11.30
C PRO A 59 -11.78 7.41 12.15
N VAL A 60 -12.49 7.62 13.26
CA VAL A 60 -12.19 8.69 14.22
C VAL A 60 -10.81 8.50 14.86
N ARG A 61 -10.37 7.24 15.01
CA ARG A 61 -9.04 6.90 15.50
C ARG A 61 -8.35 5.90 14.58
N THR A 62 -7.04 6.06 14.40
CA THR A 62 -6.21 5.16 13.59
C THR A 62 -5.21 4.38 14.40
N ASP A 63 -5.39 4.18 15.71
CA ASP A 63 -4.38 3.55 16.57
C ASP A 63 -4.52 2.02 16.70
N GLY A 64 -5.66 1.47 16.29
CA GLY A 64 -5.96 0.03 16.33
C GLY A 64 -5.73 -0.71 15.01
N TRP A 65 -5.04 -0.10 14.06
CA TRP A 65 -4.89 -0.67 12.71
C TRP A 65 -3.87 -1.80 12.68
N GLY A 66 -4.10 -2.74 11.76
CA GLY A 66 -3.17 -3.81 11.43
C GLY A 66 -3.36 -4.27 10.00
N ASN A 67 -2.52 -5.19 9.53
CA ASN A 67 -2.56 -5.69 8.14
C ASN A 67 -3.94 -6.24 7.77
N ALA A 68 -4.65 -6.87 8.72
CA ALA A 68 -5.97 -7.41 8.46
C ALA A 68 -7.04 -6.33 8.20
N ALA A 69 -6.93 -5.16 8.84
CA ALA A 69 -7.84 -4.04 8.57
C ALA A 69 -7.57 -3.44 7.19
N VAL A 70 -6.29 -3.28 6.81
CA VAL A 70 -5.88 -2.78 5.50
C VAL A 70 -6.29 -3.75 4.37
N SER A 71 -6.06 -5.05 4.55
CA SER A 71 -6.51 -6.09 3.61
C SER A 71 -8.03 -6.05 3.43
N TYR A 72 -8.79 -5.92 4.53
CA TYR A 72 -10.24 -5.85 4.46
C TYR A 72 -10.74 -4.63 3.69
N LEU A 73 -10.09 -3.47 3.85
CA LEU A 73 -10.39 -2.28 3.05
C LEU A 73 -10.08 -2.49 1.56
N SER A 74 -8.95 -3.14 1.25
CA SER A 74 -8.53 -3.48 -0.12
C SER A 74 -9.54 -4.43 -0.79
N ASP A 75 -9.90 -5.51 -0.09
CA ASP A 75 -10.87 -6.52 -0.55
C ASP A 75 -12.27 -5.91 -0.79
N SER A 76 -12.63 -4.91 0.02
CA SER A 76 -13.92 -4.21 -0.09
C SER A 76 -13.94 -3.12 -1.19
N LEU A 77 -12.80 -2.87 -1.84
CA LEU A 77 -12.63 -1.85 -2.89
C LEU A 77 -13.13 -0.46 -2.47
N VAL A 78 -12.77 -0.06 -1.25
CA VAL A 78 -13.14 1.27 -0.73
C VAL A 78 -12.48 2.37 -1.56
N ARG A 79 -13.19 3.48 -1.74
CA ARG A 79 -12.72 4.61 -2.57
C ARG A 79 -11.61 5.40 -1.89
N ALA A 80 -11.72 5.60 -0.59
CA ALA A 80 -10.74 6.33 0.22
C ALA A 80 -10.95 6.12 1.71
N VAL A 81 -9.89 6.37 2.47
CA VAL A 81 -9.92 6.53 3.92
C VAL A 81 -9.66 8.00 4.25
N ILE A 82 -10.54 8.62 5.03
CA ILE A 82 -10.35 9.98 5.54
C ILE A 82 -9.83 9.88 6.97
N ALA A 83 -8.61 10.30 7.26
CA ALA A 83 -8.07 10.32 8.62
C ALA A 83 -6.82 11.19 8.73
N ASP A 84 -6.66 11.86 9.88
CA ASP A 84 -5.44 12.57 10.24
C ASP A 84 -4.49 11.63 10.97
N SER A 85 -3.77 10.81 10.22
CA SER A 85 -2.76 9.91 10.79
C SER A 85 -1.34 10.41 10.53
N LYS A 86 -0.53 10.44 11.59
CA LYS A 86 0.93 10.68 11.51
C LYS A 86 1.73 9.39 11.43
N ASP A 87 1.08 8.23 11.49
CA ASP A 87 1.74 6.94 11.46
C ASP A 87 2.21 6.62 10.02
N MET A 88 3.51 6.70 9.80
CA MET A 88 4.12 6.41 8.51
C MET A 88 3.84 4.98 8.04
N ARG A 89 3.75 4.01 8.96
CA ARG A 89 3.52 2.61 8.60
C ARG A 89 2.13 2.41 8.01
N LEU A 90 1.12 3.10 8.56
CA LEU A 90 -0.24 3.09 8.01
C LEU A 90 -0.27 3.72 6.62
N MET A 91 0.39 4.88 6.46
CA MET A 91 0.48 5.57 5.17
C MET A 91 1.09 4.68 4.09
N TYR A 92 2.18 3.97 4.40
CA TYR A 92 2.81 3.04 3.46
C TYR A 92 1.92 1.82 3.16
N ALA A 93 1.22 1.27 4.17
CA ALA A 93 0.34 0.14 3.97
C ALA A 93 -0.83 0.49 3.03
N LEU A 94 -1.49 1.63 3.27
CA LEU A 94 -2.57 2.11 2.40
C LEU A 94 -2.07 2.45 0.98
N ARG A 95 -0.90 3.11 0.86
CA ARG A 95 -0.29 3.37 -0.46
C ARG A 95 0.08 2.09 -1.20
N GLY A 96 0.48 1.04 -0.48
CA GLY A 96 0.79 -0.28 -1.04
C GLY A 96 -0.43 -0.93 -1.69
N GLU A 97 -1.59 -0.81 -1.05
CA GLU A 97 -2.88 -1.29 -1.55
C GLU A 97 -3.59 -0.26 -2.48
N ARG A 98 -2.91 0.85 -2.82
CA ARG A 98 -3.47 1.96 -3.62
C ARG A 98 -4.76 2.57 -3.05
N ILE A 99 -4.91 2.53 -1.72
CA ILE A 99 -6.04 3.14 -1.03
C ILE A 99 -5.67 4.59 -0.68
N PRO A 100 -6.43 5.59 -1.18
CA PRO A 100 -6.20 6.98 -0.85
C PRO A 100 -6.38 7.25 0.65
N LEU A 101 -5.39 7.91 1.26
CA LEU A 101 -5.51 8.47 2.60
C LEU A 101 -5.62 9.98 2.48
N ILE A 102 -6.76 10.53 2.87
CA ILE A 102 -7.06 11.95 2.77
C ILE A 102 -7.17 12.56 4.16
N ALA A 103 -6.53 13.70 4.39
CA ALA A 103 -6.58 14.39 5.67
C ALA A 103 -7.99 14.95 5.94
N VAL A 104 -8.43 14.89 7.20
CA VAL A 104 -9.74 15.42 7.62
C VAL A 104 -9.82 16.93 7.39
N SER A 105 -8.68 17.60 7.54
CA SER A 105 -8.54 19.04 7.29
C SER A 105 -8.78 19.45 5.83
N GLU A 106 -8.62 18.54 4.86
CA GLU A 106 -8.87 18.82 3.44
C GLU A 106 -10.34 18.65 3.06
N VAL A 107 -11.03 17.73 3.73
CA VAL A 107 -12.41 17.35 3.43
C VAL A 107 -13.21 17.42 4.71
N PHE A 108 -13.88 18.56 4.91
CA PHE A 108 -14.71 18.84 6.07
C PHE A 108 -15.86 17.83 6.21
N VAL A 109 -15.64 16.73 6.95
CA VAL A 109 -16.63 15.67 7.17
C VAL A 109 -17.67 16.10 8.20
N THR A 110 -18.95 16.03 7.85
CA THR A 110 -20.06 16.20 8.78
C THR A 110 -20.53 14.83 9.27
N VAL A 111 -20.35 14.55 10.57
CA VAL A 111 -20.67 13.24 11.16
C VAL A 111 -22.06 13.22 11.80
N ARG A 112 -22.82 12.14 11.56
CA ARG A 112 -24.11 11.84 12.19
C ARG A 112 -24.14 10.36 12.63
N GLY A 113 -23.54 10.07 13.78
CA GLY A 113 -23.47 8.70 14.30
C GLY A 113 -22.47 7.84 13.51
N ARG A 114 -22.93 6.73 12.93
CA ARG A 114 -22.10 5.80 12.13
C ARG A 114 -22.04 6.16 10.63
N THR A 115 -22.69 7.24 10.23
CA THR A 115 -22.63 7.79 8.87
C THR A 115 -22.26 9.27 8.92
N GLY A 116 -21.79 9.80 7.81
CA GLY A 116 -21.44 11.19 7.63
C GLY A 116 -21.52 11.58 6.17
N THR A 117 -21.24 12.85 5.89
CA THR A 117 -21.23 13.40 4.54
C THR A 117 -20.02 14.28 4.33
N VAL A 118 -19.50 14.29 3.11
CA VAL A 118 -18.41 15.15 2.69
C VAL A 118 -18.80 15.88 1.43
N LYS A 119 -18.35 17.12 1.25
CA LYS A 119 -18.59 17.86 -0.01
C LYS A 119 -17.83 17.19 -1.15
N ARG A 120 -18.52 16.92 -2.26
CA ARG A 120 -17.95 16.26 -3.44
C ARG A 120 -16.75 17.02 -4.00
N GLU A 121 -16.87 18.34 -4.16
CA GLU A 121 -15.80 19.19 -4.73
C GLU A 121 -14.47 19.00 -4.00
N HIS A 122 -14.45 19.21 -2.68
CA HIS A 122 -13.24 19.06 -1.88
C HIS A 122 -12.70 17.62 -1.89
N PHE A 123 -13.59 16.61 -1.90
CA PHE A 123 -13.18 15.22 -1.94
C PHE A 123 -12.51 14.86 -3.26
N GLU A 124 -13.11 15.23 -4.39
CA GLU A 124 -12.55 14.95 -5.71
C GLU A 124 -11.24 15.70 -5.94
N GLU A 125 -11.12 16.96 -5.46
CA GLU A 125 -9.86 17.72 -5.48
C GLU A 125 -8.76 17.04 -4.66
N ALA A 126 -9.07 16.61 -3.43
CA ALA A 126 -8.12 15.91 -2.57
C ALA A 126 -7.71 14.56 -3.16
N LEU A 127 -8.67 13.81 -3.74
CA LEU A 127 -8.43 12.55 -4.41
C LEU A 127 -7.50 12.75 -5.63
N ALA A 128 -7.78 13.73 -6.48
CA ALA A 128 -6.96 14.03 -7.64
C ALA A 128 -5.52 14.40 -7.27
N ARG A 129 -5.33 15.20 -6.20
CA ARG A 129 -3.99 15.51 -5.67
C ARG A 129 -3.28 14.25 -5.19
N TRP A 130 -3.95 13.42 -4.40
CA TRP A 130 -3.36 12.18 -3.91
C TRP A 130 -2.97 11.23 -5.06
N THR A 131 -3.80 11.11 -6.10
CA THR A 131 -3.51 10.28 -7.28
C THR A 131 -2.27 10.79 -8.01
N ALA A 132 -2.16 12.11 -8.22
CA ALA A 132 -0.97 12.70 -8.83
C ALA A 132 0.30 12.45 -8.01
N GLU A 133 0.23 12.57 -6.68
CA GLU A 133 1.34 12.22 -5.78
C GLU A 133 1.69 10.74 -5.84
N GLN A 134 0.68 9.87 -5.90
CA GLN A 134 0.89 8.42 -5.97
C GLN A 134 1.61 8.03 -7.26
N GLU A 135 1.28 8.64 -8.40
CA GLU A 135 2.02 8.41 -9.64
C GLU A 135 3.50 8.82 -9.52
N ILE A 136 3.78 9.96 -8.87
CA ILE A 136 5.15 10.42 -8.64
C ILE A 136 5.88 9.43 -7.73
N TYR A 137 5.24 9.00 -6.65
CA TYR A 137 5.78 8.02 -5.70
C TYR A 137 6.11 6.68 -6.39
N GLU A 138 5.22 6.18 -7.24
CA GLU A 138 5.45 4.95 -7.98
C GLU A 138 6.59 5.10 -9.00
N ARG A 139 6.67 6.23 -9.72
CA ARG A 139 7.78 6.50 -10.64
C ARG A 139 9.12 6.55 -9.91
N GLU A 140 9.17 7.17 -8.73
CA GLU A 140 10.40 7.27 -7.95
C GLU A 140 10.84 5.91 -7.40
N LYS A 141 9.92 5.15 -6.82
CA LYS A 141 10.20 3.79 -6.34
C LYS A 141 10.65 2.87 -7.46
N ASN A 142 10.07 2.99 -8.65
CA ASN A 142 10.47 2.21 -9.82
C ASN A 142 11.88 2.61 -10.30
N ARG A 143 12.23 3.91 -10.26
CA ARG A 143 13.60 4.37 -10.53
C ARG A 143 14.61 3.77 -9.54
N GLU A 144 14.34 3.83 -8.24
CA GLU A 144 15.22 3.25 -7.22
C GLU A 144 15.43 1.74 -7.42
N MET A 145 14.36 1.01 -7.74
CA MET A 145 14.42 -0.42 -8.05
C MET A 145 15.23 -0.71 -9.33
N LEU A 146 15.07 0.08 -10.38
CA LEU A 146 15.88 -0.05 -11.60
C LEU A 146 17.36 0.24 -11.34
N PHE A 147 17.67 1.23 -10.50
CA PHE A 147 19.05 1.53 -10.10
C PHE A 147 19.66 0.44 -9.21
N SER A 148 18.90 -0.22 -8.34
CA SER A 148 19.39 -1.33 -7.54
C SER A 148 19.74 -2.55 -8.41
N ILE A 149 18.88 -2.89 -9.39
CA ILE A 149 19.14 -3.96 -10.37
C ILE A 149 20.39 -3.63 -11.19
N PHE A 150 20.54 -2.39 -11.65
CA PHE A 150 21.73 -1.97 -12.43
C PHE A 150 23.01 -2.03 -11.60
N ARG A 151 22.94 -1.66 -10.31
CA ARG A 151 24.08 -1.74 -9.38
C ARG A 151 24.48 -3.19 -9.12
N GLU A 152 23.52 -4.09 -8.93
CA GLU A 152 23.79 -5.52 -8.79
C GLU A 152 24.40 -6.11 -10.06
N TYR A 153 23.86 -5.77 -11.24
CA TYR A 153 24.40 -6.21 -12.52
C TYR A 153 25.84 -5.74 -12.75
N LYS A 154 26.15 -4.47 -12.39
CA LYS A 154 27.52 -3.94 -12.49
C LYS A 154 28.48 -4.62 -11.50
N ASN A 155 28.02 -4.92 -10.29
CA ASN A 155 28.81 -5.62 -9.28
C ASN A 155 29.10 -7.07 -9.70
N GLN A 156 28.13 -7.78 -10.31
CA GLN A 156 28.36 -9.13 -10.84
C GLN A 156 29.44 -9.15 -11.92
N ARG A 157 29.46 -8.18 -12.84
CA ARG A 157 30.49 -8.11 -13.89
C ARG A 157 31.91 -7.86 -13.36
N VAL A 158 32.06 -7.05 -12.32
CA VAL A 158 33.39 -6.81 -11.70
C VAL A 158 33.88 -8.05 -10.97
N VAL A 159 32.99 -8.77 -10.30
CA VAL A 159 33.32 -10.03 -9.61
C VAL A 159 33.70 -11.13 -10.61
N GLU A 160 32.98 -11.25 -11.72
CA GLU A 160 33.29 -12.21 -12.79
C GLU A 160 34.64 -11.91 -13.45
N ALA A 161 34.91 -10.66 -13.82
CA ALA A 161 36.19 -10.29 -14.42
C ALA A 161 37.38 -10.58 -13.48
N ARG A 162 37.24 -10.25 -12.20
CA ARG A 162 38.28 -10.50 -11.19
C ARG A 162 38.48 -11.98 -10.90
N ASN A 163 37.41 -12.79 -10.94
CA ASN A 163 37.51 -14.23 -10.78
C ASN A 163 38.15 -14.90 -11.99
N VAL A 164 37.85 -14.45 -13.22
CA VAL A 164 38.49 -14.93 -14.45
C VAL A 164 39.99 -14.64 -14.44
N GLU A 165 40.42 -13.45 -14.02
CA GLU A 165 41.84 -13.11 -13.90
C GLU A 165 42.56 -13.99 -12.86
N LYS A 166 41.96 -14.22 -11.70
CA LYS A 166 42.52 -15.10 -10.67
C LYS A 166 42.66 -16.55 -11.14
N VAL A 167 41.67 -17.05 -11.89
CA VAL A 167 41.71 -18.41 -12.46
C VAL A 167 42.81 -18.51 -13.52
N ARG A 168 42.97 -17.49 -14.38
CA ARG A 168 44.04 -17.45 -15.38
C ARG A 168 45.43 -17.37 -14.75
N ALA A 169 45.61 -16.57 -13.70
CA ALA A 169 46.87 -16.46 -12.97
C ALA A 169 47.26 -17.80 -12.32
N LYS A 170 46.33 -18.46 -11.62
CA LYS A 170 46.57 -19.79 -11.03
C LYS A 170 46.89 -20.86 -12.08
N ASN A 171 46.23 -20.84 -13.23
CA ASN A 171 46.54 -21.78 -14.30
C ASN A 171 47.92 -21.53 -14.90
N ARG A 172 48.33 -20.27 -15.03
CA ARG A 172 49.68 -19.91 -15.50
C ARG A 172 50.76 -20.34 -14.50
N GLU A 173 50.55 -20.13 -13.19
CA GLU A 173 51.47 -20.60 -12.15
C GLU A 173 51.60 -22.13 -12.15
N LYS A 174 50.48 -22.85 -12.29
CA LYS A 174 50.49 -24.32 -12.41
C LYS A 174 51.23 -24.80 -13.65
N GLN A 175 51.11 -24.08 -14.77
CA GLN A 175 51.86 -24.39 -15.98
C GLN A 175 53.34 -24.16 -15.74
N ILE A 176 53.75 -22.99 -15.27
CA ILE A 176 55.17 -22.68 -15.01
C ILE A 176 55.79 -23.72 -14.08
N LYS A 177 55.11 -24.06 -12.98
CA LYS A 177 55.59 -25.08 -12.05
C LYS A 177 55.72 -26.47 -12.70
N LYS A 178 54.77 -26.85 -13.57
CA LYS A 178 54.85 -28.11 -14.32
C LYS A 178 56.04 -28.13 -15.29
N TRP A 179 56.33 -27.00 -15.94
CA TRP A 179 57.49 -26.86 -16.81
C TRP A 179 58.80 -26.88 -16.01
N GLU A 180 58.85 -26.27 -14.83
CA GLU A 180 60.01 -26.33 -13.93
C GLU A 180 60.25 -27.76 -13.41
N ASP A 181 59.20 -28.46 -12.94
CA ASP A 181 59.29 -29.84 -12.48
C ASP A 181 59.70 -30.82 -13.63
N GLU A 182 59.31 -30.54 -14.89
CA GLU A 182 59.70 -31.33 -16.07
C GLU A 182 61.16 -31.06 -16.50
N VAL A 183 61.64 -29.83 -16.38
CA VAL A 183 63.04 -29.46 -16.70
C VAL A 183 64.01 -29.97 -15.61
N GLU A 184 63.62 -29.89 -14.34
CA GLU A 184 64.43 -30.38 -13.21
C GLU A 184 64.50 -31.92 -13.16
N GLY A 185 63.50 -32.61 -13.72
CA GLY A 185 63.50 -34.07 -13.89
C GLY A 185 64.33 -34.59 -15.08
N GLU A 186 64.66 -33.74 -16.07
CA GLU A 186 65.53 -34.10 -17.21
C GLU A 186 67.03 -33.96 -16.87
N ASP A 187 67.39 -33.16 -15.86
CA ASP A 187 68.78 -32.97 -15.41
C ASP A 187 69.28 -34.10 -14.48
N ASP A 188 68.39 -34.93 -13.93
CA ASP A 188 68.72 -36.07 -13.05
C ASP A 188 68.92 -37.42 -13.79
N GLU A 189 68.73 -37.49 -15.11
CA GLU A 189 68.87 -38.72 -15.94
C GLU A 189 70.08 -38.75 -16.91
N LEU A 190 71.09 -37.89 -16.73
CA LEU A 190 72.36 -37.91 -17.51
C LEU A 190 73.59 -38.27 -16.65
#